data_AF-A0A2E1R868-F1
#
_entry.id   AF-A0A2E1R868-F1
#
_cell.length_a   1.000
_cell.length_b   1.000
_cell.length_c   1.000
_cell.angle_alpha   90.00
_cell.angle_beta   90.00
_cell.angle_gamma   90.00
#
_symmetry.space_group_name_H-M   'P 1'
#
loop_
_entity.id
_entity.type
_entity.pdbx_description
1 polymer ?
#
loop_
_entity_poly.entity_id
_entity_poly.type
_entity_poly.pdbx_seq_one_letter_code
_entity_poly.pdbx_strand_id
1 'polypeptide(L)'
;MLVDDEVLVRRIAGRRFHLKSGRSYHVEFNPPEISGKDDLTGDFLVQRADDNEEVVQSRLDIYREQTEPLAKYYEEKNILVSIDGIGTPDEIFARIKTALEQ
;
A
#
# COMPACT_ATOMS: atom_id res chain seq x y z
N MET A 1 1.22 10.46 3.61
CA MET A 1 2.10 10.19 2.46
C MET A 1 1.32 10.46 1.20
N LEU A 2 1.97 10.99 0.17
CA LEU A 2 1.34 11.26 -1.12
C LEU A 2 1.75 10.17 -2.11
N VAL A 3 0.76 9.52 -2.71
CA VAL A 3 0.92 8.47 -3.72
C VAL A 3 -0.28 8.55 -4.66
N ASP A 4 -0.05 8.45 -5.97
CA ASP A 4 -1.13 8.46 -6.96
C ASP A 4 -2.03 7.23 -6.81
N ASP A 5 -3.34 7.41 -7.04
CA ASP A 5 -4.34 6.35 -6.97
C ASP A 5 -4.01 5.15 -7.84
N GLU A 6 -3.55 5.39 -9.07
CA GLU A 6 -3.20 4.32 -10.00
C GLU A 6 -2.09 3.42 -9.41
N VAL A 7 -1.12 4.03 -8.73
CA VAL A 7 -0.05 3.31 -8.04
C VAL A 7 -0.61 2.57 -6.83
N LEU A 8 -1.54 3.15 -6.07
CA LEU A 8 -2.19 2.49 -4.94
C LEU A 8 -3.05 1.30 -5.36
N VAL A 9 -3.86 1.45 -6.41
CA VAL A 9 -4.66 0.39 -7.02
C VAL A 9 -3.76 -0.77 -7.43
N ARG A 10 -2.70 -0.47 -8.20
CA ARG A 10 -1.72 -1.47 -8.63
C ARG A 10 -1.07 -2.21 -7.46
N ARG A 11 -0.64 -1.47 -6.42
CA ARG A 11 -0.01 -2.03 -5.20
C ARG A 11 -0.93 -2.91 -4.37
N ILE A 12 -2.23 -2.62 -4.34
CA ILE A 12 -3.20 -3.39 -3.55
C ILE A 12 -3.70 -4.57 -4.36
N ALA A 13 -4.07 -4.37 -5.63
CA ALA A 13 -4.59 -5.41 -6.49
C ALA A 13 -3.58 -6.51 -6.85
N GLY A 14 -2.30 -6.18 -6.84
CA GLY A 14 -1.23 -7.16 -7.03
C GLY A 14 -0.97 -8.07 -5.83
N ARG A 15 -1.59 -7.85 -4.66
CA ARG A 15 -1.27 -8.60 -3.43
C ARG A 15 -1.77 -10.05 -3.49
N ARG A 16 -0.94 -10.95 -3.01
CA ARG A 16 -1.23 -12.38 -2.87
C ARG A 16 -0.80 -12.84 -1.49
N PHE A 17 -1.54 -13.77 -0.90
CA PHE A 17 -1.31 -14.23 0.47
C PHE A 17 -1.33 -15.74 0.54
N HIS A 18 -0.41 -16.30 1.31
CA HIS A 18 -0.49 -17.69 1.72
C HIS A 18 -1.23 -17.79 3.06
N LEU A 19 -2.49 -18.25 3.03
CA LEU A 19 -3.39 -18.22 4.19
C LEU A 19 -2.86 -18.91 5.45
N LYS A 20 -2.13 -20.02 5.30
CA LYS A 20 -1.64 -20.80 6.44
C LYS A 20 -0.49 -20.13 7.17
N SER A 21 0.36 -19.38 6.44
CA SER A 21 1.59 -18.79 6.99
C SER A 21 1.51 -17.28 7.22
N GLY A 22 0.58 -16.61 6.55
CA GLY A 22 0.49 -15.14 6.53
C GLY A 22 1.51 -14.47 5.61
N ARG A 23 2.38 -15.22 4.92
CA ARG A 23 3.30 -14.65 3.93
C ARG A 23 2.55 -13.91 2.83
N SER A 24 3.10 -12.77 2.43
CA SER A 24 2.56 -11.90 1.40
C SER A 24 3.50 -11.81 0.21
N TYR A 25 2.91 -11.82 -0.97
CA TYR A 25 3.55 -11.69 -2.27
C TYR A 25 2.89 -10.56 -3.04
N HIS A 26 3.57 -10.11 -4.09
CA HIS A 26 2.99 -9.15 -5.03
C HIS A 26 3.36 -9.55 -6.46
N VAL A 27 2.38 -9.65 -7.35
CA VAL A 27 2.57 -10.18 -8.71
C VAL A 27 3.66 -9.47 -9.53
N GLU A 28 3.96 -8.20 -9.23
CA GLU A 28 5.04 -7.43 -9.86
C GLU A 28 6.23 -7.11 -8.94
N PHE A 29 5.99 -6.54 -7.75
CA PHE A 29 7.06 -6.05 -6.88
C PHE A 29 7.74 -7.13 -6.02
N ASN A 30 7.09 -8.26 -5.79
CA ASN A 30 7.62 -9.39 -5.03
C ASN A 30 6.95 -10.69 -5.47
N PRO A 31 7.14 -11.10 -6.74
CA PRO A 31 6.45 -12.24 -7.30
C PRO A 31 6.94 -13.53 -6.65
N PRO A 32 6.05 -14.54 -6.48
CA PRO A 32 6.51 -15.87 -6.10
C PRO A 32 7.36 -16.47 -7.22
N GLU A 33 8.20 -17.45 -6.89
CA GLU A 33 9.00 -18.20 -7.85
C GLU A 33 8.12 -18.91 -8.88
N ILE A 34 6.99 -19.46 -8.42
CA ILE A 34 5.96 -20.06 -9.27
C ILE A 34 4.66 -19.27 -9.11
N SER A 35 4.13 -18.75 -10.21
CA SER A 35 2.90 -17.97 -10.22
C SER A 35 1.75 -18.70 -9.49
N GLY A 36 1.17 -18.01 -8.52
CA GLY A 36 0.05 -18.52 -7.72
C GLY A 36 0.44 -19.53 -6.64
N LYS A 37 1.72 -19.77 -6.37
CA LYS A 37 2.18 -20.70 -5.33
C LYS A 37 3.08 -20.04 -4.31
N ASP A 38 3.00 -20.52 -3.08
CA ASP A 38 3.92 -20.17 -2.01
C ASP A 38 5.27 -20.85 -2.23
N ASP A 39 6.37 -20.09 -2.10
CA ASP A 39 7.72 -20.59 -2.43
C ASP A 39 8.21 -21.69 -1.48
N LEU A 40 7.70 -21.75 -0.24
CA LEU A 40 8.17 -22.71 0.75
C LEU A 40 7.31 -23.98 0.80
N THR A 41 6.00 -23.85 0.65
CA THR A 41 5.08 -24.99 0.77
C THR A 41 4.55 -25.48 -0.57
N GLY A 42 4.59 -24.66 -1.62
CA GLY A 42 3.95 -24.93 -2.91
C GLY A 42 2.42 -24.82 -2.89
N ASP A 43 1.84 -24.42 -1.75
CA ASP A 43 0.40 -24.20 -1.60
C ASP A 43 -0.08 -23.01 -2.45
N PHE A 44 -1.36 -22.99 -2.80
CA PHE A 44 -1.92 -21.88 -3.57
C PHE A 44 -1.97 -20.57 -2.78
N LEU A 45 -1.57 -19.49 -3.45
CA LEU A 45 -1.77 -18.13 -2.96
C LEU A 45 -3.18 -17.66 -3.29
N VAL A 46 -3.72 -16.81 -2.42
CA VAL A 46 -5.04 -16.19 -2.61
C VAL A 46 -4.91 -14.67 -2.69
N GLN A 47 -5.74 -14.05 -3.50
CA GLN A 47 -6.02 -12.62 -3.41
C GLN A 47 -7.18 -12.43 -2.44
N ARG A 48 -7.13 -11.40 -1.58
CA ARG A 48 -8.26 -11.11 -0.69
C ARG A 48 -9.40 -10.51 -1.51
N ALA A 49 -10.64 -10.74 -1.07
CA ALA A 49 -11.83 -10.27 -1.78
C ALA A 49 -11.84 -8.74 -1.95
N ASP A 50 -11.19 -8.01 -1.03
CA ASP A 50 -11.14 -6.56 -1.01
C ASP A 50 -9.94 -5.94 -1.73
N ASP A 51 -9.04 -6.77 -2.28
CA ASP A 51 -7.91 -6.35 -3.09
C ASP A 51 -8.28 -6.34 -4.59
N ASN A 52 -9.55 -6.34 -5.00
CA ASN A 52 -9.90 -6.18 -6.43
C ASN A 52 -9.93 -4.70 -6.82
N GLU A 53 -9.60 -4.37 -8.07
CA GLU A 53 -9.43 -2.98 -8.53
C GLU A 53 -10.68 -2.12 -8.28
N GLU A 54 -11.87 -2.63 -8.57
CA GLU A 54 -13.13 -1.91 -8.36
C GLU A 54 -13.36 -1.55 -6.89
N VAL A 55 -13.11 -2.50 -5.98
CA VAL A 55 -13.25 -2.29 -4.53
C VAL A 55 -12.17 -1.36 -4.01
N VAL A 56 -10.94 -1.45 -4.52
CA VAL A 56 -9.86 -0.54 -4.13
C VAL A 56 -10.16 0.89 -4.56
N GLN A 57 -10.65 1.08 -5.79
CA GLN A 57 -11.04 2.41 -6.28
C GLN A 57 -12.16 3.00 -5.43
N SER A 58 -13.22 2.23 -5.15
CA SER A 58 -14.31 2.66 -4.27
C SER A 58 -13.83 3.04 -2.87
N ARG A 59 -12.86 2.30 -2.31
CA ARG A 59 -12.26 2.63 -1.02
C ARG A 59 -11.43 3.92 -1.05
N LEU A 60 -10.73 4.19 -2.15
CA LEU A 60 -9.98 5.43 -2.33
C LEU A 60 -10.91 6.64 -2.43
N ASP A 61 -12.04 6.50 -3.11
CA ASP A 61 -13.07 7.56 -3.19
C ASP A 61 -13.64 7.87 -1.80
N ILE A 62 -13.99 6.84 -1.01
CA ILE A 62 -14.44 7.02 0.37
C ILE A 62 -13.36 7.66 1.24
N TYR A 63 -12.09 7.29 1.06
CA TYR A 63 -10.96 7.90 1.77
C TYR A 63 -10.85 9.41 1.49
N ARG A 64 -11.01 9.82 0.22
CA ARG A 64 -11.00 11.24 -0.17
C ARG A 64 -12.16 12.01 0.45
N GLU A 65 -13.35 11.44 0.46
CA GLU A 65 -14.52 12.11 1.03
C GLU A 65 -14.44 12.24 2.56
N GLN A 66 -13.95 11.21 3.25
CA GLN A 66 -14.08 11.12 4.71
C GLN A 66 -12.78 11.39 5.47
N THR A 67 -11.62 11.07 4.89
CA THR A 67 -10.33 11.10 5.60
C THR A 67 -9.42 12.23 5.12
N GLU A 68 -9.43 12.57 3.83
CA GLU A 68 -8.65 13.69 3.30
C GLU A 68 -8.93 15.06 3.97
N PRO A 69 -10.17 15.39 4.40
CA PRO A 69 -10.42 16.62 5.15
C PRO A 69 -9.63 16.72 6.47
N LEU A 70 -9.24 15.58 7.06
CA LEU A 70 -8.40 15.57 8.25
C LEU A 70 -6.96 16.03 7.96
N ALA A 71 -6.45 15.75 6.75
CA ALA A 71 -5.15 16.29 6.33
C ALA A 71 -5.20 17.81 6.29
N LYS A 72 -6.27 18.39 5.71
CA LYS A 72 -6.48 19.85 5.70
C LYS A 72 -6.53 20.44 7.12
N TYR A 73 -7.18 19.77 8.06
CA TYR A 73 -7.20 20.20 9.47
C TYR A 73 -5.79 20.30 10.08
N TYR A 74 -4.91 19.34 9.79
CA TYR A 74 -3.53 19.35 10.27
C TYR A 74 -2.63 20.32 9.50
N GLU A 75 -2.92 20.56 8.22
CA GLU A 75 -2.26 21.56 7.38
C GLU A 75 -2.54 22.98 7.90
N GLU A 76 -3.80 23.30 8.22
CA GLU A 76 -4.20 24.60 8.81
C GLU A 76 -3.52 24.87 10.16
N LYS A 77 -3.12 23.82 10.87
CA LYS A 77 -2.36 23.90 12.13
C LYS A 77 -0.84 24.00 11.94
N ASN A 78 -0.35 23.96 10.70
CA ASN A 78 1.07 23.93 10.35
C ASN A 78 1.84 22.78 11.02
N ILE A 79 1.19 21.63 11.25
CA ILE A 79 1.82 20.43 11.84
C ILE A 79 1.79 19.22 10.90
N LEU A 80 1.20 19.36 9.71
CA LEU A 80 1.23 18.33 8.69
C LEU A 80 2.56 18.38 7.93
N VAL A 81 3.28 17.26 7.90
CA VAL A 81 4.42 17.06 7.01
C VAL A 81 4.07 15.99 5.98
N SER A 82 4.07 16.39 4.71
CA SER A 82 3.77 15.51 3.58
C SER A 82 5.04 14.81 3.09
N ILE A 83 5.01 13.49 3.01
CA ILE A 83 6.11 12.63 2.55
C ILE A 83 5.70 11.90 1.28
N ASP A 84 6.56 11.91 0.26
CA ASP A 84 6.39 11.09 -0.94
C ASP A 84 6.50 9.59 -0.59
N GLY A 85 5.45 8.83 -0.90
CA GLY A 85 5.34 7.39 -0.66
C GLY A 85 5.79 6.52 -1.84
N ILE A 86 6.47 7.08 -2.83
CA ILE A 86 7.08 6.37 -3.97
C ILE A 86 8.55 6.11 -3.69
N GLY A 87 8.95 4.83 -3.73
CA GLY A 87 10.31 4.38 -3.45
C GLY A 87 10.34 3.05 -2.70
N THR A 88 11.53 2.58 -2.37
CA THR A 88 11.75 1.44 -1.50
C THR A 88 11.36 1.77 -0.05
N PRO A 89 11.05 0.76 0.79
CA PRO A 89 10.78 0.98 2.22
C PRO A 89 11.90 1.76 2.93
N ASP A 90 13.17 1.49 2.60
CA ASP A 90 14.33 2.14 3.21
C ASP A 90 14.43 3.63 2.82
N GLU A 91 14.20 3.97 1.55
CA GLU A 91 14.18 5.36 1.08
C GLU A 91 13.05 6.16 1.75
N ILE A 92 11.85 5.57 1.84
CA ILE A 92 10.71 6.23 2.49
C ILE A 92 10.98 6.40 3.98
N PHE A 93 11.54 5.38 4.64
CA PHE A 93 11.93 5.46 6.06
C PHE A 93 12.93 6.58 6.31
N ALA A 94 13.93 6.75 5.45
CA ALA A 94 14.88 7.84 5.54
C ALA A 94 14.20 9.21 5.41
N ARG A 95 13.24 9.39 4.49
CA ARG A 95 12.48 10.64 4.34
C ARG A 95 11.66 10.97 5.60
N ILE A 96 11.03 9.96 6.20
CA ILE A 96 10.28 10.14 7.46
C ILE A 96 11.22 10.60 8.57
N LYS A 97 12.39 9.97 8.70
CA LYS A 97 13.38 10.34 9.71
C LYS A 97 13.81 11.80 9.55
N THR A 98 14.15 12.20 8.33
CA THR A 98 14.52 13.60 8.02
C THR A 98 13.41 14.59 8.38
N ALA A 99 12.15 14.22 8.21
CA ALA A 99 11.02 15.08 8.55
C ALA A 99 10.74 15.20 10.06
N LEU A 100 11.13 14.20 10.86
CA LEU A 100 11.00 14.23 12.32
C LEU A 100 12.14 15.00 13.01
N GLU A 101 13.27 15.18 12.31
CA GLU A 101 14.45 15.89 12.82
C GLU A 101 14.44 17.40 12.49
N GLN A 102 13.37 17.92 11.86
CA GLN A 102 13.12 19.35 11.62
C GLN A 102 12.45 20.02 12.82
#